data_AF-A0A5Q4GVL8-F1
#
_entry.id   AF-A0A5Q4GVL8-F1
#
_cell.length_a   1.000
_cell.length_b   1.000
_cell.length_c   1.000
_cell.angle_alpha   90.00
_cell.angle_beta   90.00
_cell.angle_gamma   90.00
#
_symmetry.space_group_name_H-M   'P 1'
#
loop_
_entity.id
_entity.type
_entity.pdbx_description
1 polymer ?
#
loop_
_entity_poly.entity_id
_entity_poly.type
_entity_poly.pdbx_seq_one_letter_code
_entity_poly.pdbx_strand_id
1 'polypeptide(L)' 'MVLADSRTDAGVNRVGRNDPCPCGSGKNRKKCCMRKQQN' A
#
# COMPACT_ATOMS: atom_id res chain seq x y z
N MET A 1 -18.18 23.83 -21.50
CA MET A 1 -18.34 22.46 -20.96
C MET A 1 -16.96 21.88 -20.70
N VAL A 2 -16.33 22.24 -19.58
CA VAL A 2 -15.04 21.65 -19.16
C VAL A 2 -15.38 20.65 -18.06
N LEU A 3 -15.46 19.37 -18.41
CA LEU A 3 -15.66 18.28 -17.45
C LEU A 3 -14.29 17.70 -17.11
N ALA A 4 -13.58 18.35 -16.18
CA ALA A 4 -12.36 17.81 -15.60
C ALA A 4 -12.70 16.87 -14.44
N ASP A 5 -13.06 15.62 -14.75
CA ASP A 5 -13.01 14.52 -13.78
C ASP A 5 -11.59 13.93 -13.81
N SER A 6 -10.73 14.35 -12.88
CA SER A 6 -9.36 13.84 -12.79
C SER A 6 -9.02 13.49 -11.35
N ARG A 7 -9.66 12.39 -10.92
CA ARG A 7 -9.05 11.28 -10.16
C ARG A 7 -7.96 11.70 -9.18
N THR A 8 -8.39 11.88 -7.93
CA THR A 8 -7.67 11.64 -6.68
C THR A 8 -6.19 11.28 -6.82
N ASP A 9 -5.31 12.28 -6.78
CA ASP A 9 -3.88 12.06 -6.56
C ASP A 9 -3.66 11.65 -5.10
N ALA A 10 -3.64 10.34 -4.87
CA ALA A 10 -3.22 9.75 -3.61
C ALA A 10 -1.73 9.38 -3.71
N GLY A 11 -0.89 10.40 -3.87
CA GLY A 11 0.57 10.33 -3.83
C GLY A 11 1.14 10.05 -2.43
N VAL A 12 0.66 9.01 -1.75
CA VAL A 12 1.30 8.52 -0.51
C VAL A 12 1.66 7.05 -0.72
N ASN A 13 2.86 6.85 -1.26
CA ASN A 13 3.67 5.64 -1.23
C ASN A 13 2.94 4.35 -0.84
N ARG A 14 2.08 3.85 -1.75
CA ARG A 14 1.32 2.62 -1.56
C ARG A 14 2.25 1.42 -1.76
N VAL A 15 3.28 1.23 -0.92
CA VAL A 15 4.11 0.02 -1.05
C VAL A 15 3.22 -1.20 -0.94
N GLY A 16 3.22 -1.99 -2.02
CA GLY A 16 2.22 -3.01 -2.27
C GLY A 16 2.19 -4.04 -1.14
N ARG A 17 1.04 -4.68 -0.94
CA ARG A 17 0.89 -5.73 0.08
C ARG A 17 1.90 -6.88 -0.09
N ASN A 18 2.36 -7.14 -1.31
CA ASN A 18 3.35 -8.16 -1.62
C ASN A 18 4.80 -7.63 -1.67
N ASP A 19 5.02 -6.33 -1.58
CA ASP A 19 6.36 -5.74 -1.64
C ASP A 19 7.17 -6.11 -0.38
N PRO A 20 8.52 -6.25 -0.45
CA PRO A 20 9.36 -6.37 0.73
C PRO A 20 9.02 -5.31 1.78
N CYS A 21 8.93 -5.72 3.04
CA CYS A 21 8.63 -4.77 4.11
C CYS A 21 9.80 -3.80 4.30
N PRO A 22 9.56 -2.47 4.29
CA PRO A 22 10.61 -1.47 4.53
C PRO A 22 11.13 -1.50 5.99
N CYS A 23 10.52 -2.31 6.85
CA CYS A 23 10.95 -2.56 8.22
C CYS A 23 12.20 -3.45 8.34
N GLY A 24 12.79 -3.90 7.22
CA GLY A 24 14.02 -4.72 7.22
C GLY A 24 13.82 -6.18 7.64
N SER A 25 12.58 -6.65 7.82
CA SER A 25 12.31 -8.01 8.29
C SER A 25 12.44 -9.10 7.22
N GLY A 26 12.77 -8.75 5.97
CA GLY A 26 12.86 -9.70 4.83
C GLY A 26 11.54 -10.37 4.41
N LYS A 27 10.41 -9.99 5.01
CA LYS A 27 9.07 -10.53 4.75
C LYS A 27 8.26 -9.57 3.90
N ASN A 28 7.35 -10.07 3.07
CA ASN A 28 6.41 -9.22 2.32
C ASN A 28 5.50 -8.43 3.28
N ARG A 29 5.13 -7.21 2.90
CA ARG A 29 4.40 -6.26 3.76
C ARG A 29 3.13 -6.86 4.40
N LYS A 30 2.32 -7.62 3.66
CA LYS A 30 1.11 -8.30 4.15
C LYS A 30 1.35 -9.32 5.26
N LYS A 31 2.55 -9.90 5.32
CA LYS A 31 2.95 -10.88 6.35
C LYS A 31 3.75 -10.24 7.49
N CYS A 32 4.11 -8.98 7.36
CA CYS A 32 4.92 -8.22 8.32
C CYS A 32 4.09 -7.09 8.95
N CYS A 33 4.28 -5.84 8.53
CA CYS A 33 3.57 -4.68 9.09
C CYS A 33 2.07 -4.62 8.77
N MET A 34 1.58 -5.37 7.78
CA MET A 34 0.15 -5.40 7.39
C MET A 34 -0.53 -6.72 7.73
N ARG A 35 0.02 -7.51 8.65
CA ARG A 35 -0.59 -8.77 9.07
C ARG A 35 -1.86 -8.49 9.87
N LYS A 36 -3.02 -8.50 9.20
CA LYS A 36 -4.32 -8.52 9.89
C LYS A 36 -4.48 -9.90 10.52
N GLN A 37 -4.62 -9.95 11.84
CA GLN A 37 -4.95 -11.20 12.53
C GLN A 37 -6.31 -11.67 12.02
N GLN A 38 -6.36 -12.89 11.52
CA GLN A 38 -7.60 -13.55 11.08
C GLN A 38 -8.11 -14.35 12.29
N ASN A 39 -9.18 -13.85 12.90
CA ASN A 39 -10.08 -14.64 13.75
C ASN A 39 -11.31 -15.05 12.91
#